data_AF-A0A7I8DVC0-F1
#
_entry.id   AF-A0A7I8DVC0-F1
#
_cell.length_a   1.000
_cell.length_b   1.000
_cell.length_c   1.000
_cell.angle_alpha   90.00
_cell.angle_beta   90.00
_cell.angle_gamma   90.00
#
_symmetry.space_group_name_H-M   'P 1'
#
loop_
_entity.id
_entity.type
_entity.pdbx_description
1 polymer ?
#
loop_
_entity_poly.entity_id
_entity_poly.type
_entity_poly.pdbx_seq_one_letter_code
_entity_poly.pdbx_strand_id
1 'polypeptide(L)'
;MSCHRIGLGMNSVVEKSIEMFENEEISLNACKKIIVACRNGVYWCDGNEDEAIACIIDCYCGNCLRKIHQEHRIRVDRNRYDVVTHYLCEDCYQHLVYEESILKKHVYVEKTA
;
A
#
# COMPACT_ATOMS: atom_id res chain seq x y z
N MET A 1 -11.57 21.95 -2.58
CA MET A 1 -10.53 22.48 -3.49
C MET A 1 -9.24 21.81 -3.05
N SER A 2 -8.63 20.97 -3.89
CA SER A 2 -7.47 20.15 -3.53
C SER A 2 -6.16 20.95 -3.67
N CYS A 3 -5.25 20.76 -2.73
CA CYS A 3 -3.90 21.26 -2.73
C CYS A 3 -2.98 20.31 -3.52
N HIS A 4 -3.14 20.29 -4.85
CA HIS A 4 -2.37 19.39 -5.73
C HIS A 4 -0.84 19.46 -5.56
N ARG A 5 -0.31 20.58 -5.05
CA ARG A 5 1.13 20.76 -4.83
C ARG A 5 1.69 19.86 -3.74
N ILE A 6 0.93 19.61 -2.66
CA ILE A 6 1.41 18.69 -1.62
C ILE A 6 1.39 17.25 -2.14
N GLY A 7 0.36 16.90 -2.94
CA GLY A 7 0.27 15.63 -3.65
C GLY A 7 1.49 15.37 -4.51
N LEU A 8 1.81 16.32 -5.41
CA LEU A 8 3.00 16.26 -6.26
C LEU A 8 4.31 16.16 -5.45
N GLY A 9 4.43 16.95 -4.39
CA GLY A 9 5.60 16.93 -3.51
C GLY A 9 5.82 15.57 -2.86
N MET A 10 4.76 14.99 -2.28
CA MET A 10 4.83 13.68 -1.63
C MET A 10 4.98 12.54 -2.64
N ASN A 11 4.38 12.66 -3.83
CA ASN A 11 4.58 11.71 -4.93
C ASN A 11 6.05 11.62 -5.35
N SER A 12 6.77 12.74 -5.40
CA SER A 12 8.21 12.75 -5.69
C SER A 12 9.03 12.03 -4.63
N VAL A 13 8.65 12.12 -3.35
CA VAL A 13 9.29 11.37 -2.26
C VAL A 13 9.01 9.86 -2.39
N VAL A 14 7.79 9.49 -2.74
CA VAL A 14 7.42 8.08 -2.97
C VAL A 14 8.18 7.50 -4.16
N GLU A 15 8.30 8.24 -5.27
CA GLU A 15 9.09 7.83 -6.43
C GLU A 15 10.55 7.54 -6.04
N LYS A 16 11.18 8.43 -5.28
CA LYS A 16 12.55 8.21 -4.79
C LYS A 16 12.67 7.03 -3.83
N SER A 17 11.67 6.84 -2.98
CA SER A 17 11.64 5.72 -2.02
C SER A 17 11.52 4.37 -2.72
N ILE A 18 10.80 4.32 -3.85
CA ILE A 18 10.70 3.13 -4.68
C ILE A 18 12.01 2.85 -5.40
N GLU A 19 12.67 3.88 -5.96
CA GLU A 19 14.00 3.75 -6.55
C GLU A 19 15.00 3.16 -5.54
N MET A 20 15.05 3.70 -4.32
CA MET A 20 15.90 3.19 -3.24
C MET A 20 15.55 1.75 -2.84
N PHE A 21 14.27 1.37 -2.88
CA PHE A 21 13.84 0.01 -2.61
C PHE A 21 14.24 -0.96 -3.74
N GLU A 22 14.04 -0.58 -5.00
CA GLU A 22 14.45 -1.36 -6.18
C GLU A 22 15.98 -1.56 -6.22
N ASN A 23 16.76 -0.59 -5.73
CA ASN A 23 18.21 -0.66 -5.59
C ASN A 23 18.68 -1.39 -4.31
N GLU A 24 17.78 -1.96 -3.51
CA GLU A 24 18.08 -2.63 -2.25
C GLU A 24 18.74 -1.73 -1.17
N GLU A 25 18.64 -0.41 -1.30
CA GLU A 25 19.18 0.56 -0.34
C GLU A 25 18.33 0.64 0.94
N ILE A 26 17.02 0.36 0.82
CA ILE A 26 16.08 0.32 1.95
C ILE A 26 15.24 -0.95 1.93
N SER A 27 14.87 -1.43 3.12
CA SER A 27 13.99 -2.60 3.27
C SER A 27 12.55 -2.30 2.83
N LEU A 28 11.81 -3.35 2.43
CA LEU A 28 10.37 -3.28 2.12
C LEU A 28 9.57 -2.56 3.22
N ASN A 29 9.81 -2.92 4.48
CA ASN A 29 9.09 -2.33 5.61
C ASN A 29 9.40 -0.84 5.78
N ALA A 30 10.66 -0.43 5.59
CA ALA A 30 11.03 0.97 5.62
C ALA A 30 10.33 1.76 4.49
N CYS A 31 10.34 1.22 3.27
CA CYS A 31 9.67 1.83 2.12
C CYS A 31 8.15 1.98 2.36
N LYS A 32 7.47 0.91 2.83
CA LYS A 32 6.03 0.97 3.18
C LYS A 32 5.74 2.08 4.20
N LYS A 33 6.56 2.21 5.25
CA LYS A 33 6.38 3.26 6.27
C LYS A 33 6.52 4.67 5.70
N ILE A 34 7.49 4.89 4.80
CA ILE A 34 7.65 6.18 4.12
C ILE A 34 6.42 6.49 3.27
N ILE A 35 5.95 5.53 2.47
CA ILE A 35 4.77 5.70 1.60
C ILE A 35 3.52 6.04 2.43
N VAL A 36 3.29 5.34 3.54
CA VAL A 36 2.17 5.62 4.46
C VAL A 36 2.29 7.03 5.05
N ALA A 37 3.50 7.45 5.46
CA ALA A 37 3.72 8.81 5.97
C ALA A 37 3.43 9.88 4.90
N CYS A 38 3.85 9.67 3.66
CA CYS A 38 3.55 10.55 2.52
C CYS A 38 2.04 10.67 2.28
N ARG A 39 1.31 9.54 2.27
CA ARG A 39 -0.16 9.52 2.16
C ARG A 39 -0.83 10.29 3.28
N ASN A 40 -0.42 10.06 4.53
CA ASN A 40 -0.97 10.76 5.70
C ASN A 40 -0.72 12.27 5.61
N GLY A 41 0.46 12.68 5.13
CA GLY A 41 0.79 14.09 4.91
C GLY A 41 -0.16 14.78 3.92
N VAL A 42 -0.50 14.11 2.82
CA VAL A 42 -1.49 14.64 1.86
C VAL A 42 -2.90 14.57 2.43
N TYR A 43 -3.27 13.46 3.06
CA TYR A 43 -4.57 13.28 3.72
C TYR A 43 -4.87 14.41 4.71
N TRP A 44 -3.93 14.78 5.57
CA TRP A 44 -4.11 15.88 6.53
C TRP A 44 -4.19 17.27 5.88
N CYS A 45 -3.68 17.42 4.67
CA CYS A 45 -3.75 18.69 3.95
C CYS A 45 -5.12 18.92 3.32
N ASP A 46 -5.63 17.95 2.55
CA ASP A 46 -6.89 18.11 1.81
C ASP A 46 -7.70 16.81 1.62
N GLY A 47 -7.26 15.71 2.23
CA GLY A 47 -7.90 14.39 2.13
C GLY A 47 -7.56 13.60 0.87
N ASN A 48 -6.82 14.15 -0.11
CA ASN A 48 -6.58 13.50 -1.40
C ASN A 48 -5.31 12.63 -1.43
N GLU A 49 -5.21 11.70 -0.47
CA GLU A 49 -4.02 10.87 -0.23
C GLU A 49 -3.49 10.06 -1.42
N ASP A 50 -4.35 9.77 -2.40
CA ASP A 50 -3.97 9.01 -3.60
C ASP A 50 -3.01 9.80 -4.49
N GLU A 51 -3.01 11.15 -4.41
CA GLU A 51 -2.01 11.96 -5.11
C GLU A 51 -0.58 11.68 -4.64
N ALA A 52 -0.40 11.31 -3.36
CA ALA A 52 0.91 11.01 -2.79
C ALA A 52 1.56 9.76 -3.40
N ILE A 53 0.78 8.91 -4.07
CA ILE A 53 1.21 7.60 -4.58
C ILE A 53 0.90 7.43 -6.07
N ALA A 54 0.60 8.51 -6.79
CA ALA A 54 0.21 8.46 -8.20
C ALA A 54 1.24 7.73 -9.08
N CYS A 55 2.54 7.80 -8.74
CA CYS A 55 3.61 7.10 -9.45
C CYS A 55 3.56 5.56 -9.32
N ILE A 56 2.88 5.02 -8.31
CA ILE A 56 2.81 3.57 -8.04
C ILE A 56 1.40 3.00 -8.02
N ILE A 57 0.38 3.84 -7.93
CA ILE A 57 -0.99 3.45 -7.57
C ILE A 57 -1.57 2.36 -8.48
N ASP A 58 -1.22 2.35 -9.78
CA ASP A 58 -1.80 1.44 -10.78
C ASP A 58 -0.85 0.35 -11.28
N CYS A 59 0.42 0.37 -10.87
CA CYS A 59 1.44 -0.51 -11.42
C CYS A 59 2.27 -1.26 -10.36
N TYR A 60 2.07 -1.03 -9.06
CA TYR A 60 2.77 -1.76 -7.99
C TYR A 60 1.83 -2.44 -7.00
N CYS A 61 2.30 -3.58 -6.50
CA CYS A 61 1.67 -4.30 -5.41
C CYS A 61 1.77 -3.50 -4.11
N GLY A 62 0.63 -3.20 -3.49
CA GLY A 62 0.54 -2.49 -2.23
C GLY A 62 1.12 -3.23 -1.03
N ASN A 63 1.47 -4.51 -1.17
CA ASN A 63 2.13 -5.27 -0.12
C ASN A 63 3.63 -5.48 -0.38
N CYS A 64 4.00 -6.08 -1.52
CA CYS A 64 5.39 -6.44 -1.80
C CYS A 64 6.17 -5.41 -2.65
N LEU A 65 5.52 -4.34 -3.11
CA LEU A 65 6.11 -3.30 -3.95
C LEU A 65 6.78 -3.81 -5.24
N ARG A 66 6.36 -4.97 -5.74
CA ARG A 66 6.74 -5.42 -7.08
C ARG A 66 5.78 -4.84 -8.13
N LYS A 67 6.29 -4.58 -9.33
CA LYS A 67 5.47 -4.16 -10.47
C LYS A 67 4.45 -5.25 -10.83
N ILE A 68 3.23 -4.84 -11.14
CA ILE A 68 2.13 -5.71 -11.56
C ILE A 68 1.60 -5.21 -12.91
N HIS A 69 1.35 -6.15 -13.81
CA HIS A 69 0.65 -5.87 -15.07
C HIS A 69 -0.85 -5.67 -14.85
N GLN A 70 -1.50 -4.87 -15.69
CA GLN A 70 -2.90 -4.46 -15.47
C GLN A 70 -3.87 -5.65 -15.40
N GLU A 71 -3.60 -6.72 -16.13
CA GLU A 71 -4.39 -7.96 -16.16
C GLU A 71 -4.30 -8.79 -14.86
N HIS A 72 -3.26 -8.60 -14.04
CA HIS A 72 -2.99 -9.42 -12.84
C HIS A 72 -3.20 -8.66 -11.53
N ARG A 73 -3.75 -7.44 -11.60
CA ARG A 73 -3.96 -6.60 -10.41
C ARG A 73 -5.28 -6.96 -9.72
N ILE A 74 -5.20 -7.30 -8.45
CA ILE A 74 -6.38 -7.58 -7.62
C ILE A 74 -6.66 -6.36 -6.77
N ARG A 75 -7.80 -5.71 -7.00
CA ARG A 75 -8.19 -4.53 -6.21
C ARG A 75 -8.62 -4.96 -4.81
N VAL A 76 -8.11 -4.28 -3.79
CA VAL A 76 -8.43 -4.55 -2.38
C VAL A 76 -8.80 -3.28 -1.63
N ASP A 77 -9.55 -3.44 -0.54
CA ASP A 77 -9.76 -2.37 0.43
C ASP A 77 -8.49 -2.22 1.28
N ARG A 78 -7.83 -1.05 1.16
CA ARG A 78 -6.59 -0.75 1.91
C ARG A 78 -6.80 -0.79 3.42
N ASN A 79 -7.98 -0.44 3.91
CA ASN A 79 -8.29 -0.42 5.34
C ASN A 79 -8.35 -1.83 5.93
N ARG A 80 -8.58 -2.84 5.09
CA ARG A 80 -8.68 -4.24 5.53
C ARG A 80 -7.33 -4.95 5.61
N TYR A 81 -6.38 -4.60 4.74
CA TYR A 81 -5.16 -5.40 4.54
C TYR A 81 -3.84 -4.70 4.88
N ASP A 82 -3.85 -3.45 5.37
CA ASP A 82 -2.64 -2.66 5.67
C ASP A 82 -1.64 -2.61 4.49
N VAL A 83 -2.16 -2.16 3.34
CA VAL A 83 -1.45 -2.08 2.06
C VAL A 83 -1.34 -0.64 1.59
N VAL A 84 -0.26 -0.34 0.87
CA VAL A 84 0.07 1.05 0.49
C VAL A 84 -0.62 1.52 -0.79
N THR A 85 -0.96 0.61 -1.71
CA THR A 85 -1.78 0.87 -2.91
C THR A 85 -3.09 0.08 -2.85
N HIS A 86 -4.01 0.35 -3.78
CA HIS A 86 -5.29 -0.36 -3.89
C HIS A 86 -5.19 -1.72 -4.57
N TYR A 87 -4.00 -2.15 -5.01
CA TYR A 87 -3.84 -3.38 -5.80
C TYR A 87 -2.79 -4.31 -5.24
N LEU A 88 -3.04 -5.60 -5.36
CA LEU A 88 -2.12 -6.67 -5.00
C LEU A 88 -1.82 -7.58 -6.19
N CYS A 89 -0.64 -8.20 -6.15
CA CYS A 89 -0.38 -9.38 -6.96
C CYS A 89 -1.11 -10.59 -6.37
N GLU A 90 -1.30 -11.62 -7.18
CA GLU A 90 -1.99 -12.85 -6.79
C GLU A 90 -1.36 -13.49 -5.54
N ASP A 91 -0.03 -13.64 -5.50
CA ASP A 91 0.67 -14.22 -4.35
C ASP A 91 0.37 -13.50 -3.04
N CYS A 92 0.42 -12.16 -3.04
CA CYS A 92 0.14 -11.35 -1.86
C CYS A 92 -1.32 -11.43 -1.47
N TYR A 93 -2.23 -11.43 -2.44
CA TYR A 93 -3.66 -11.55 -2.17
C TYR A 93 -3.99 -12.89 -1.52
N GLN A 94 -3.49 -13.99 -2.09
CA GLN A 94 -3.72 -15.34 -1.54
C GLN A 94 -3.15 -15.48 -0.13
N HIS A 95 -1.95 -14.96 0.10
CA HIS A 95 -1.33 -14.97 1.43
C HIS A 95 -2.16 -14.21 2.46
N LEU A 96 -2.57 -12.97 2.16
CA LEU A 96 -3.33 -12.13 3.08
C LEU A 96 -4.74 -12.69 3.36
N VAL A 97 -5.42 -13.22 2.34
CA VAL A 97 -6.72 -13.86 2.51
C VAL A 97 -6.60 -15.12 3.38
N TYR A 98 -5.56 -15.91 3.17
CA TYR A 98 -5.29 -17.10 3.98
C TYR A 98 -5.05 -16.72 5.45
N GLU A 99 -4.19 -15.74 5.73
CA GLU A 99 -3.94 -15.25 7.09
C GLU A 99 -5.21 -14.73 7.77
N GLU A 100 -6.02 -13.93 7.06
CA GLU A 100 -7.28 -13.42 7.60
C GLU A 100 -8.26 -14.56 7.96
N SER A 101 -8.30 -15.62 7.13
CA SER A 101 -9.14 -16.78 7.37
C SER A 101 -8.71 -17.55 8.63
N ILE A 102 -7.40 -17.65 8.89
CA ILE A 102 -6.85 -18.28 10.09
C ILE A 102 -7.17 -17.43 11.31
N LEU A 103 -6.95 -16.12 11.25
CA LEU A 103 -7.24 -15.19 12.35
C LEU A 103 -8.71 -15.25 12.74
N LYS A 104 -9.62 -15.23 11.76
CA LYS A 104 -11.06 -15.39 12.02
C LYS A 104 -11.35 -16.70 12.74
N LYS A 105 -10.80 -17.83 12.28
CA LYS A 105 -10.99 -19.12 12.95
C LYS A 105 -10.54 -19.09 14.41
N HIS A 106 -9.37 -18.53 14.71
CA HIS A 106 -8.86 -18.48 16.09
C HIS A 106 -9.72 -17.57 16.98
N VAL A 107 -10.12 -16.39 16.49
CA VAL A 107 -11.00 -15.47 17.25
C VAL A 107 -12.36 -16.10 17.54
N TYR A 108 -12.93 -16.87 16.60
CA TYR A 108 -14.18 -17.59 16.85
C TYR A 108 -14.01 -18.69 17.90
N VAL A 109 -12.87 -19.38 17.95
CA VAL A 109 -12.56 -20.41 18.95
C VAL A 109 -12.36 -19.80 20.34
N GLU A 110 -11.67 -18.67 20.45
CA GLU A 110 -11.46 -18.00 21.75
C GLU A 110 -12.76 -17.42 22.34
N LYS A 111 -13.71 -17.01 21.50
CA LYS A 111 -15.00 -16.46 21.95
C LYS A 111 -16.02 -17.51 22.40
N THR A 112 -15.77 -18.79 22.11
CA THR A 112 -16.66 -19.90 22.48
C THR A 112 -16.12 -20.76 23.63
N ALA A 113 -15.00 -20.36 24.24
CA ALA A 113 -14.39 -21.01 25.41
C ALA A 113 -14.80 -20.36 26.74
#